data_AF-A0A9W4TVL7-F1
#
_entry.id   AF-A0A9W4TVL7-F1
#
_cell.length_a   1.000
_cell.length_b   1.000
_cell.length_c   1.000
_cell.angle_alpha   90.00
_cell.angle_beta   90.00
_cell.angle_gamma   90.00
#
_symmetry.space_group_name_H-M   'P 1'
#
loop_
_entity.id
_entity.type
_entity.pdbx_description
1 polymer ?
#
loop_
_entity_poly.entity_id
_entity_poly.type
_entity_poly.pdbx_seq_one_letter_code
_entity_poly.pdbx_strand_id
1 'polypeptide(L)'
;MSWSQIIKTIDQTKNKLMVQFGQLDQTTDTKFDYEEKRFKYLENHSLKLQKLFKEYQNCINIVKNTEININHDIQSFYGPLIENKEQERKNFSQLYFKTMKSINESNDFTTSYNHCILNPCSRFNSYFKDINSYIKKRNDKLLEYDSMKNKVKKLCENPSSSTTIIISSSNSNPIENLNKMNQELTNIENDFMLLNDDLKNELPKFINLRIPFLNPTFESFVKLQLKYFNDNYKELSKLQNTIDANTKMLYEQDKLDDKLDNILKRMRNLDIAGVQT
;
A
#
# COMPACT_ATOMS: atom_id res chain seq x y z
N MET A 1 -4.63 -29.67 7.60
CA MET A 1 -3.32 -30.01 7.01
C MET A 1 -3.16 -31.51 7.12
N SER A 2 -3.13 -32.23 5.99
CA SER A 2 -3.00 -33.69 5.97
C SER A 2 -1.53 -34.11 6.16
N TRP A 3 -1.27 -35.26 6.80
CA TRP A 3 0.08 -35.83 6.96
C TRP A 3 0.86 -35.93 5.64
N SER A 4 0.17 -36.22 4.54
CA SER A 4 0.76 -36.26 3.20
C SER A 4 1.23 -34.88 2.70
N GLN A 5 0.57 -33.80 3.13
CA GLN A 5 0.99 -32.44 2.80
C GLN A 5 2.26 -32.06 3.58
N ILE A 6 2.38 -32.51 4.84
CA ILE A 6 3.58 -32.28 5.66
C ILE A 6 4.80 -32.98 5.05
N ILE A 7 4.65 -34.24 4.65
CA ILE A 7 5.73 -35.01 4.01
C ILE A 7 6.16 -34.33 2.69
N LYS A 8 5.20 -33.92 1.85
CA LYS A 8 5.50 -33.17 0.62
C LYS A 8 6.25 -31.86 0.89
N THR A 9 5.87 -31.10 1.92
CA THR A 9 6.58 -29.86 2.26
C THR A 9 8.01 -30.10 2.75
N ILE A 10 8.26 -31.21 3.45
CA ILE A 10 9.61 -31.60 3.89
C ILE A 10 10.47 -31.98 2.68
N ASP A 11 9.93 -32.76 1.76
CA ASP A 11 10.63 -33.16 0.53
C ASP A 11 10.92 -31.96 -0.38
N GLN A 12 9.99 -31.01 -0.51
CA GLN A 12 10.19 -29.75 -1.24
C GLN A 12 11.32 -28.90 -0.62
N THR A 13 11.35 -28.83 0.72
CA THR A 13 12.39 -28.09 1.45
C THR A 13 13.76 -28.74 1.25
N LYS A 14 13.83 -30.08 1.28
CA LYS A 14 15.05 -30.84 0.99
C LYS A 14 15.53 -30.63 -0.44
N ASN A 15 14.64 -30.71 -1.43
CA ASN A 15 14.97 -30.49 -2.84
C ASN A 15 15.50 -29.06 -3.07
N LYS A 16 14.90 -28.06 -2.44
CA LYS A 16 15.37 -26.67 -2.52
C LYS A 16 16.80 -26.50 -2.00
N LEU A 17 17.15 -27.15 -0.88
CA LEU A 17 18.52 -27.15 -0.37
C LEU A 17 19.48 -27.84 -1.34
N MET A 18 19.10 -28.98 -1.92
CA MET A 18 19.94 -29.72 -2.88
C MET A 18 20.20 -28.93 -4.17
N VAL A 19 19.22 -28.15 -4.67
CA VAL A 19 19.43 -27.21 -5.78
C VAL A 19 20.41 -26.10 -5.39
N GLN A 20 20.27 -25.51 -4.19
CA GLN A 20 21.19 -24.47 -3.70
C GLN A 20 22.64 -24.97 -3.53
N PHE A 21 22.84 -26.25 -3.22
CA PHE A 21 24.16 -26.87 -3.13
C PHE A 21 24.70 -27.40 -4.48
N GLY A 22 24.01 -27.12 -5.60
CA GLY A 22 24.47 -27.52 -6.94
C GLY A 22 24.41 -29.02 -7.21
N GLN A 23 23.67 -29.79 -6.40
CA GLN A 23 23.53 -31.25 -6.55
C GLN A 23 22.42 -31.67 -7.52
N LEU A 24 21.62 -30.71 -8.00
CA LEU A 24 20.51 -30.93 -8.94
C LEU A 24 20.60 -29.91 -10.09
N ASP A 25 20.48 -30.38 -11.33
CA ASP A 25 20.34 -29.51 -12.51
C ASP A 25 19.06 -28.67 -12.37
N GLN A 26 19.19 -27.33 -12.47
CA GLN A 26 18.07 -26.40 -12.32
C GLN A 26 17.52 -25.95 -13.67
N THR A 27 16.22 -26.10 -13.87
CA THR A 27 15.54 -25.55 -15.06
C THR A 27 15.42 -24.02 -14.93
N THR A 28 15.88 -23.28 -15.95
CA THR A 28 15.82 -21.81 -15.98
C THR A 28 14.77 -21.33 -16.98
N ASP A 29 13.96 -20.35 -16.60
CA ASP A 29 12.89 -19.79 -17.43
C ASP A 29 12.98 -18.26 -17.49
N THR A 30 13.86 -17.79 -18.36
CA THR A 30 14.20 -16.36 -18.47
C THR A 30 13.00 -15.47 -18.78
N LYS A 31 12.00 -15.99 -19.52
CA LYS A 31 10.78 -15.25 -19.85
C LYS A 31 9.89 -15.08 -18.62
N PHE A 32 9.69 -16.16 -17.85
CA PHE A 32 8.94 -16.07 -16.60
C PHE A 32 9.66 -15.17 -15.60
N ASP A 33 10.97 -15.34 -15.42
CA ASP A 33 11.75 -14.56 -14.45
C ASP A 33 11.67 -13.05 -14.72
N TYR A 34 11.62 -12.66 -16.00
CA TYR A 34 11.43 -11.27 -16.39
C TYR A 34 10.05 -10.74 -15.99
N GLU A 35 8.98 -11.48 -16.27
CA GLU A 35 7.62 -11.06 -15.91
C GLU A 35 7.38 -11.10 -14.39
N GLU A 36 7.95 -12.07 -13.68
CA GLU A 36 7.92 -12.12 -12.21
C GLU A 36 8.60 -10.89 -11.59
N LYS A 37 9.77 -10.49 -12.12
CA LYS A 37 10.45 -9.27 -11.66
C LYS A 37 9.60 -8.02 -11.87
N ARG A 38 8.94 -7.88 -13.02
CA ARG A 38 8.03 -6.76 -13.31
C ARG A 38 6.82 -6.77 -12.38
N PHE A 39 6.24 -7.94 -12.15
CA PHE A 39 5.14 -8.12 -11.20
C PHE A 39 5.55 -7.72 -9.77
N LYS A 40 6.71 -8.18 -9.30
CA LYS A 40 7.25 -7.82 -7.98
C LYS A 40 7.55 -6.35 -7.83
N TYR A 41 8.04 -5.72 -8.89
CA TYR A 41 8.22 -4.26 -8.92
C TYR A 41 6.89 -3.55 -8.73
N LEU A 42 5.84 -3.95 -9.48
CA LEU A 42 4.50 -3.38 -9.33
C LEU A 42 3.92 -3.62 -7.93
N GLU A 43 4.04 -4.82 -7.37
CA GLU A 43 3.59 -5.17 -6.01
C GLU A 43 4.20 -4.24 -4.96
N ASN A 44 5.53 -4.10 -4.97
CA ASN A 44 6.25 -3.27 -4.00
C ASN A 44 5.81 -1.80 -4.07
N HIS A 45 5.69 -1.26 -5.28
CA HIS A 45 5.28 0.13 -5.48
C HIS A 45 3.81 0.36 -5.12
N SER A 46 2.91 -0.58 -5.42
CA SER A 46 1.49 -0.46 -5.09
C SER A 46 1.22 -0.58 -3.59
N LEU A 47 1.96 -1.44 -2.88
CA LEU A 47 1.91 -1.53 -1.41
C LEU A 47 2.46 -0.26 -0.75
N LYS A 48 3.55 0.32 -1.29
CA LYS A 48 4.08 1.61 -0.83
C LYS A 48 3.09 2.73 -1.08
N LEU A 49 2.44 2.76 -2.24
CA LEU A 49 1.41 3.75 -2.58
C LEU A 49 0.25 3.72 -1.59
N GLN A 50 -0.25 2.54 -1.22
CA GLN A 50 -1.32 2.40 -0.22
C GLN A 50 -0.91 2.99 1.14
N LYS A 51 0.34 2.76 1.59
CA LYS A 51 0.85 3.34 2.83
C LYS A 51 0.88 4.87 2.76
N LEU A 52 1.40 5.42 1.67
CA LEU A 52 1.45 6.88 1.46
C LEU A 52 0.05 7.50 1.42
N PHE A 53 -0.93 6.87 0.78
CA PHE A 53 -2.31 7.35 0.81
C PHE A 53 -2.91 7.35 2.22
N LYS A 54 -2.58 6.35 3.04
CA LYS A 54 -3.04 6.29 4.44
C LYS A 54 -2.36 7.35 5.30
N GLU A 55 -1.05 7.54 5.13
CA GLU A 55 -0.27 8.58 5.80
C GLU A 55 -0.81 9.98 5.46
N TYR A 56 -1.09 10.24 4.18
CA TYR A 56 -1.70 11.51 3.75
C TYR A 56 -3.03 11.80 4.46
N GLN A 57 -3.94 10.80 4.52
CA GLN A 57 -5.21 10.97 5.22
C GLN A 57 -5.00 11.27 6.71
N ASN A 58 -4.05 10.59 7.35
CA ASN A 58 -3.69 10.84 8.75
C ASN A 58 -3.17 12.27 8.94
N CYS A 59 -2.28 12.75 8.05
CA CYS A 59 -1.78 14.12 8.09
C CYS A 59 -2.92 15.14 8.00
N ILE A 60 -3.88 14.95 7.09
CA ILE A 60 -5.05 15.84 6.99
C ILE A 60 -5.88 15.84 8.28
N ASN A 61 -6.09 14.67 8.90
CA ASN A 61 -6.82 14.58 10.17
C ASN A 61 -6.07 15.26 11.32
N ILE A 62 -4.74 15.11 11.38
CA ILE A 62 -3.90 15.80 12.37
C ILE A 62 -4.04 17.32 12.19
N VAL A 63 -3.88 17.82 10.97
CA VAL A 63 -4.00 19.26 10.67
C VAL A 63 -5.38 19.78 11.08
N LYS A 64 -6.46 19.08 10.71
CA LYS A 64 -7.83 19.46 11.10
C LYS A 64 -8.01 19.57 12.62
N ASN A 65 -7.51 18.60 13.37
CA ASN A 65 -7.62 18.59 14.82
C ASN A 65 -6.77 19.69 15.47
N THR A 66 -5.55 19.89 14.98
CA THR A 66 -4.67 20.97 15.43
C THR A 66 -5.31 22.34 15.15
N GLU A 67 -5.92 22.52 13.98
CA GLU A 67 -6.60 23.77 13.61
C GLU A 67 -7.79 24.08 14.53
N ILE A 68 -8.56 23.07 14.93
CA ILE A 68 -9.62 23.24 15.95
C ILE A 68 -9.04 23.63 17.30
N ASN A 69 -7.97 22.97 17.74
CA ASN A 69 -7.37 23.24 19.05
C ASN A 69 -6.81 24.67 19.12
N ILE A 70 -6.10 25.10 18.07
CA ILE A 70 -5.61 26.48 17.96
C ILE A 70 -6.79 27.46 18.04
N ASN A 71 -7.87 27.18 17.31
CA ASN A 71 -9.03 28.07 17.31
C ASN A 71 -9.78 28.09 18.64
N HIS A 72 -9.79 26.96 19.36
CA HIS A 72 -10.32 26.88 20.72
C HIS A 72 -9.50 27.76 21.67
N ASP A 73 -8.16 27.71 21.57
CA ASP A 73 -7.29 28.53 22.42
C ASP A 73 -7.44 30.02 22.10
N ILE A 74 -7.50 30.40 20.82
CA ILE A 74 -7.79 31.78 20.40
C ILE A 74 -9.15 32.22 20.96
N GLN A 75 -10.18 31.38 20.88
CA GLN A 75 -11.49 31.65 21.49
C GLN A 75 -11.42 31.77 23.01
N SER A 76 -10.56 31.01 23.68
CA SER A 76 -10.38 31.13 25.14
C SER A 76 -9.80 32.50 25.52
N PHE A 77 -8.80 32.99 24.76
CA PHE A 77 -8.17 34.28 25.02
C PHE A 77 -9.02 35.49 24.61
N TYR A 78 -9.69 35.41 23.45
CA TYR A 78 -10.41 36.53 22.83
C TYR A 78 -11.93 36.36 22.87
N GLY A 79 -12.43 35.28 23.46
CA GLY A 79 -13.84 35.05 23.73
C GLY A 79 -14.39 36.09 24.70
N PRO A 80 -15.70 36.39 24.65
CA PRO A 80 -16.24 37.39 25.55
C PRO A 80 -16.21 36.86 26.99
N LEU A 81 -15.79 37.69 27.94
CA LEU A 81 -16.14 37.54 29.37
C LEU A 81 -17.65 37.79 29.64
N ILE A 82 -18.54 37.81 28.64
CA ILE A 82 -19.69 38.74 28.66
C ILE A 82 -21.08 38.08 28.61
N GLU A 83 -21.94 38.60 29.48
CA GLU A 83 -23.35 38.28 29.79
C GLU A 83 -24.39 38.66 28.70
N ASN A 84 -24.00 39.24 27.55
CA ASN A 84 -24.93 39.85 26.57
C ASN A 84 -24.81 39.30 25.12
N LYS A 85 -25.94 38.84 24.56
CA LYS A 85 -26.08 38.20 23.22
C LYS A 85 -25.78 39.08 22.01
N GLU A 86 -25.84 40.41 22.12
CA GLU A 86 -25.51 41.31 21.00
C GLU A 86 -24.00 41.42 20.75
N GLN A 87 -23.17 41.16 21.75
CA GLN A 87 -21.71 41.15 21.62
C GLN A 87 -21.17 39.81 21.10
N GLU A 88 -21.90 38.71 21.28
CA GLU A 88 -21.57 37.40 20.66
C GLU A 88 -21.47 37.51 19.12
N ARG A 89 -22.34 38.29 18.47
CA ARG A 89 -22.32 38.48 17.01
C ARG A 89 -21.13 39.32 16.52
N LYS A 90 -20.47 40.06 17.42
CA LYS A 90 -19.28 40.88 17.12
C LYS A 90 -17.98 40.16 17.47
N ASN A 91 -18.02 39.02 18.15
CA ASN A 91 -16.82 38.29 18.50
C ASN A 91 -16.34 37.44 17.33
N PHE A 92 -15.40 37.99 16.56
CA PHE A 92 -14.76 37.32 15.43
C PHE A 92 -14.14 35.98 15.83
N SER A 93 -13.55 35.87 17.02
CA SER A 93 -12.92 34.64 17.50
C SER A 93 -13.93 33.49 17.69
N GLN A 94 -15.09 33.79 18.27
CA GLN A 94 -16.15 32.80 18.48
C GLN A 94 -16.80 32.38 17.15
N LEU A 95 -16.97 33.33 16.23
CA LEU A 95 -17.47 33.05 14.89
C LEU A 95 -16.49 32.19 14.07
N TYR A 96 -15.19 32.52 14.13
CA TYR A 96 -14.12 31.76 13.48
C TYR A 96 -14.04 30.33 14.00
N PHE A 97 -14.05 30.13 15.33
CA PHE A 97 -14.10 28.79 15.92
C PHE A 97 -15.33 28.00 15.47
N LYS A 98 -16.53 28.62 15.51
CA LYS A 98 -17.76 27.96 15.10
C LYS A 98 -17.73 27.54 13.63
N THR A 99 -17.24 28.40 12.75
CA THR A 99 -17.07 28.07 11.33
C THR A 99 -16.07 26.94 11.14
N MET A 100 -14.91 26.98 11.82
CA MET A 100 -13.92 25.91 11.70
C MET A 100 -14.44 24.56 12.20
N LYS A 101 -15.16 24.58 13.33
CA LYS A 101 -15.81 23.39 13.86
C LYS A 101 -16.85 22.83 12.87
N SER A 102 -17.65 23.71 12.27
CA SER A 102 -18.61 23.32 11.24
C SER A 102 -17.91 22.73 10.00
N ILE A 103 -16.80 23.33 9.55
CA ILE A 103 -15.98 22.80 8.44
C ILE A 103 -15.50 21.39 8.78
N ASN A 104 -15.00 21.17 10.00
CA ASN A 104 -14.50 19.85 10.37
C ASN A 104 -15.62 18.79 10.46
N GLU A 105 -16.78 19.15 11.01
CA GLU A 105 -17.93 18.26 11.18
C GLU A 105 -18.67 17.95 9.86
N SER A 106 -18.77 18.93 8.95
CA SER A 106 -19.46 18.79 7.66
C SER A 106 -18.66 18.06 6.58
N ASN A 107 -17.37 17.83 6.81
CA ASN A 107 -16.47 17.37 5.76
C ASN A 107 -16.48 15.84 5.60
N ASP A 108 -17.26 15.37 4.61
CA ASP A 108 -17.27 13.99 4.08
C ASP A 108 -15.95 13.55 3.41
N PHE A 109 -14.90 14.36 3.50
CA PHE A 109 -13.61 14.09 2.89
C PHE A 109 -13.08 12.72 3.28
N THR A 110 -13.08 12.38 4.57
CA THR A 110 -12.52 11.11 5.06
C THR A 110 -13.26 9.91 4.47
N THR A 111 -14.60 9.95 4.45
CA THR A 111 -15.45 8.90 3.88
C THR A 111 -15.24 8.77 2.37
N SER A 112 -15.26 9.88 1.65
CA SER A 112 -15.05 9.91 0.20
C SER A 112 -13.63 9.45 -0.18
N TYR A 113 -12.64 9.84 0.62
CA TYR A 113 -11.25 9.42 0.45
C TYR A 113 -11.10 7.91 0.65
N ASN A 114 -11.72 7.36 1.69
CA ASN A 114 -11.73 5.92 1.91
C ASN A 114 -12.36 5.18 0.72
N HIS A 115 -13.53 5.62 0.28
CA HIS A 115 -14.29 4.95 -0.77
C HIS A 115 -13.62 5.03 -2.15
N CYS A 116 -13.08 6.19 -2.53
CA CYS A 116 -12.59 6.43 -3.88
C CYS A 116 -11.08 6.15 -4.04
N ILE A 117 -10.31 6.10 -2.94
CA ILE A 117 -8.85 5.99 -3.00
C ILE A 117 -8.35 4.76 -2.24
N LEU A 118 -8.57 4.70 -0.93
CA LEU A 118 -7.99 3.63 -0.11
C LEU A 118 -8.61 2.26 -0.40
N ASN A 119 -9.94 2.19 -0.53
CA ASN A 119 -10.62 0.92 -0.79
C ASN A 119 -10.24 0.32 -2.16
N PRO A 120 -10.27 1.08 -3.28
CA PRO A 120 -9.77 0.60 -4.56
C PRO A 120 -8.31 0.15 -4.47
N CYS A 121 -7.41 0.98 -3.94
CA CYS A 121 -5.99 0.61 -3.83
C CYS A 121 -5.78 -0.66 -2.98
N SER A 122 -6.52 -0.81 -1.87
CA SER A 122 -6.50 -2.02 -1.04
C SER A 122 -7.00 -3.25 -1.79
N ARG A 123 -8.09 -3.12 -2.55
CA ARG A 123 -8.65 -4.18 -3.39
C ARG A 123 -7.70 -4.58 -4.52
N PHE A 124 -7.02 -3.62 -5.14
CA PHE A 124 -5.96 -3.94 -6.10
C PHE A 124 -4.86 -4.77 -5.43
N ASN A 125 -4.44 -4.33 -4.24
CA ASN A 125 -3.36 -4.97 -3.50
C ASN A 125 -3.74 -6.38 -2.99
N SER A 126 -5.02 -6.69 -2.80
CA SER A 126 -5.43 -8.04 -2.39
C SER A 126 -5.14 -9.09 -3.47
N TYR A 127 -5.21 -8.73 -4.75
CA TYR A 127 -4.92 -9.67 -5.85
C TYR A 127 -3.47 -10.16 -5.86
N PHE A 128 -2.52 -9.37 -5.34
CA PHE A 128 -1.13 -9.82 -5.23
C PHE A 128 -0.98 -11.07 -4.38
N LYS A 129 -1.80 -11.23 -3.32
CA LYS A 129 -1.74 -12.41 -2.45
C LYS A 129 -2.08 -13.69 -3.21
N ASP A 130 -3.14 -13.63 -4.02
CA ASP A 130 -3.58 -14.78 -4.81
C ASP A 130 -2.55 -15.12 -5.89
N ILE A 131 -2.06 -14.12 -6.63
CA ILE A 131 -1.04 -14.33 -7.68
C ILE A 131 0.26 -14.87 -7.08
N ASN A 132 0.70 -14.35 -5.93
CA ASN A 132 1.86 -14.90 -5.21
C ASN A 132 1.67 -16.36 -4.81
N SER A 133 0.45 -16.78 -4.48
CA SER A 133 0.16 -18.18 -4.19
C SER A 133 0.34 -19.08 -5.41
N TYR A 134 -0.03 -18.59 -6.61
CA TYR A 134 0.17 -19.32 -7.87
C TYR A 134 1.65 -19.36 -8.28
N ILE A 135 2.38 -18.24 -8.14
CA ILE A 135 3.83 -18.19 -8.35
C ILE A 135 4.54 -19.21 -7.43
N LYS A 136 4.14 -19.26 -6.15
CA LYS A 136 4.68 -20.25 -5.22
C LYS A 136 4.39 -21.68 -5.66
N LYS A 137 3.14 -21.99 -6.04
CA LYS A 137 2.76 -23.32 -6.57
C LYS A 137 3.58 -23.70 -7.81
N ARG A 138 3.84 -22.76 -8.71
CA ARG A 138 4.68 -22.97 -9.89
C ARG A 138 6.11 -23.32 -9.47
N ASN A 139 6.69 -22.57 -8.54
CA ASN A 139 8.05 -22.81 -8.07
C ASN A 139 8.15 -24.16 -7.35
N ASP A 140 7.13 -24.55 -6.57
CA ASP A 140 7.06 -25.85 -5.92
C ASP A 140 6.97 -27.00 -6.96
N LYS A 141 6.21 -26.81 -8.04
CA LYS A 141 6.09 -27.77 -9.15
C LYS A 141 7.37 -27.86 -9.99
N LEU A 142 8.08 -26.76 -10.20
CA LEU A 142 9.39 -26.73 -10.85
C LEU A 142 10.42 -27.56 -10.07
N LEU A 143 10.45 -27.42 -8.74
CA LEU A 143 11.31 -28.22 -7.88
C LEU A 143 10.95 -29.72 -7.90
N GLU A 144 9.66 -30.04 -7.98
CA GLU A 144 9.18 -31.43 -8.12
C GLU A 144 9.64 -32.03 -9.47
N TYR A 145 9.49 -31.27 -10.57
CA TYR A 145 9.96 -31.64 -11.89
C TYR A 145 11.47 -31.87 -11.93
N ASP A 146 12.29 -30.92 -11.44
CA ASP A 146 13.75 -31.05 -11.43
C ASP A 146 14.21 -32.24 -10.57
N SER A 147 13.55 -32.48 -9.43
CA SER A 147 13.84 -33.65 -8.58
C SER A 147 13.52 -34.97 -9.29
N MET A 148 12.35 -35.06 -9.93
CA MET A 148 11.92 -36.27 -10.63
C MET A 148 12.77 -36.55 -11.87
N LYS A 149 13.09 -35.51 -12.65
CA LYS A 149 13.99 -35.58 -13.80
C LYS A 149 15.36 -36.12 -13.40
N ASN A 150 15.92 -35.64 -12.29
CA ASN A 150 17.19 -36.12 -11.75
C ASN A 150 17.11 -37.57 -11.24
N LYS A 151 15.99 -37.99 -10.63
CA LYS A 151 15.76 -39.39 -10.24
C LYS A 151 15.73 -40.32 -11.46
N VAL A 152 14.98 -39.94 -12.51
CA VAL A 152 14.90 -40.71 -13.77
C VAL A 152 16.28 -40.79 -14.43
N LYS A 153 17.03 -39.68 -14.51
CA LYS A 153 18.39 -39.65 -15.07
C LYS A 153 19.33 -40.63 -14.35
N LYS A 154 19.34 -40.63 -13.01
CA LYS A 154 20.15 -41.55 -12.20
C LYS A 154 19.75 -43.03 -12.38
N LEU A 155 18.45 -43.30 -12.53
CA LEU A 155 17.96 -44.66 -12.79
C LEU A 155 18.34 -45.16 -14.19
N CYS A 156 18.37 -44.28 -15.19
CA CYS A 156 18.84 -44.59 -16.54
C CYS A 156 20.36 -44.83 -16.58
N GLU A 157 21.15 -44.04 -15.84
CA GLU A 157 22.62 -44.14 -15.82
C GLU A 157 23.12 -45.37 -15.04
N ASN A 158 22.45 -45.78 -13.96
CA ASN A 158 22.84 -46.92 -13.12
C ASN A 158 21.64 -47.82 -12.75
N PRO A 159 21.17 -48.70 -13.66
CA PRO A 159 20.01 -49.56 -13.42
C PRO A 159 20.23 -50.63 -12.33
N SER A 160 21.49 -50.93 -11.97
CA SER A 160 21.89 -51.97 -11.00
C SER A 160 22.31 -51.44 -9.62
N SER A 161 22.48 -50.13 -9.43
CA SER A 161 23.01 -49.54 -8.18
C SER A 161 21.98 -48.84 -7.30
N SER A 162 20.72 -48.76 -7.72
CA SER A 162 19.68 -48.15 -6.89
C SER A 162 19.21 -49.16 -5.83
N THR A 163 19.75 -49.06 -4.61
CA THR A 163 19.38 -49.86 -3.43
C THR A 163 17.87 -49.86 -3.12
N THR A 164 17.10 -48.91 -3.68
CA THR A 164 15.63 -48.89 -3.62
C THR A 164 14.96 -49.95 -4.51
N ILE A 165 15.64 -50.45 -5.56
CA ILE A 165 15.15 -51.58 -6.39
C ILE A 165 15.18 -52.89 -5.59
N ILE A 166 16.09 -53.02 -4.63
CA ILE A 166 16.35 -54.28 -3.93
C ILE A 166 15.40 -54.50 -2.74
N ILE A 167 14.87 -53.44 -2.12
CA ILE A 167 14.16 -53.55 -0.83
C ILE A 167 12.63 -53.66 -0.98
N SER A 168 12.02 -53.20 -2.07
CA SER A 168 10.55 -53.19 -2.22
C SER A 168 9.97 -54.06 -3.34
N SER A 169 10.78 -54.75 -4.14
CA SER A 169 10.24 -55.69 -5.13
C SER A 169 11.18 -56.84 -5.44
N SER A 170 11.03 -57.93 -4.68
CA SER A 170 11.47 -59.27 -5.10
C SER A 170 10.70 -59.82 -6.33
N ASN A 171 9.92 -58.99 -7.06
CA ASN A 171 9.04 -59.43 -8.14
C ASN A 171 8.67 -58.36 -9.21
N SER A 172 9.39 -57.24 -9.38
CA SER A 172 9.07 -56.27 -10.44
C SER A 172 10.22 -56.05 -11.43
N ASN A 173 9.91 -56.12 -12.73
CA ASN A 173 10.87 -55.92 -13.81
C ASN A 173 11.40 -54.46 -13.78
N PRO A 174 12.73 -54.23 -13.83
CA PRO A 174 13.31 -52.88 -13.84
C PRO A 174 12.73 -51.95 -14.93
N ILE A 175 12.34 -52.54 -16.07
CA ILE A 175 11.71 -51.86 -17.20
C ILE A 175 10.32 -51.33 -16.83
N GLU A 176 9.54 -52.06 -16.03
CA GLU A 176 8.20 -51.63 -15.60
C GLU A 176 8.28 -50.47 -14.61
N ASN A 177 9.27 -50.48 -13.72
CA ASN A 177 9.51 -49.39 -12.77
C ASN A 177 9.98 -48.10 -13.48
N LEU A 178 10.87 -48.23 -14.47
CA LEU A 178 11.31 -47.12 -15.30
C LEU A 178 10.15 -46.52 -16.10
N ASN A 179 9.27 -47.36 -16.66
CA ASN A 179 8.07 -46.92 -17.36
C ASN A 179 7.11 -46.15 -16.44
N LYS A 180 6.90 -46.62 -15.20
CA LYS A 180 6.06 -45.91 -14.20
C LYS A 180 6.65 -44.55 -13.83
N MET A 181 7.96 -44.48 -13.55
CA MET A 181 8.64 -43.21 -13.23
C MET A 181 8.63 -42.23 -14.40
N ASN A 182 8.73 -42.71 -15.65
CA ASN A 182 8.58 -41.87 -16.84
C ASN A 182 7.16 -41.34 -16.99
N GLN A 183 6.13 -42.16 -16.75
CA GLN A 183 4.73 -41.69 -16.75
C GLN A 183 4.50 -40.62 -15.68
N GLU A 184 5.00 -40.83 -14.47
CA GLU A 184 4.93 -39.82 -13.40
C GLU A 184 5.67 -38.52 -13.77
N LEU A 185 6.86 -38.62 -14.39
CA LEU A 185 7.60 -37.45 -14.88
C LEU A 185 6.79 -36.68 -15.93
N THR A 186 6.17 -37.36 -16.90
CA THR A 186 5.33 -36.69 -17.91
C THR A 186 4.12 -35.99 -17.30
N ASN A 187 3.52 -36.58 -16.26
CA ASN A 187 2.40 -35.94 -15.55
C ASN A 187 2.84 -34.68 -14.80
N ILE A 188 3.98 -34.73 -14.09
CA ILE A 188 4.55 -33.58 -13.38
C ILE A 188 4.97 -32.48 -14.37
N GLU A 189 5.54 -32.85 -15.51
CA GLU A 189 5.90 -31.91 -16.57
C GLU A 189 4.68 -31.19 -17.13
N ASN A 190 3.60 -31.93 -17.45
CA ASN A 190 2.35 -31.34 -17.92
C ASN A 190 1.75 -30.38 -16.88
N ASP A 191 1.68 -30.78 -15.61
CA ASP A 191 1.21 -29.93 -14.50
C ASP A 191 2.02 -28.63 -14.39
N PHE A 192 3.36 -28.73 -14.48
CA PHE A 192 4.26 -27.59 -14.40
C PHE A 192 4.09 -26.67 -15.61
N MET A 193 4.07 -27.23 -16.83
CA MET A 193 3.98 -26.44 -18.07
C MET A 193 2.65 -25.68 -18.15
N LEU A 194 1.54 -26.32 -17.80
CA LEU A 194 0.23 -25.66 -17.73
C LEU A 194 0.27 -24.43 -16.82
N LEU A 195 0.75 -24.60 -15.58
CA LEU A 195 0.83 -23.50 -14.62
C LEU A 195 1.84 -22.41 -15.04
N ASN A 196 2.94 -22.81 -15.66
CA ASN A 196 3.97 -21.90 -16.14
C ASN A 196 3.47 -21.02 -17.30
N ASP A 197 2.78 -21.62 -18.27
CA ASP A 197 2.24 -20.92 -19.43
C ASP A 197 1.07 -20.01 -19.04
N ASP A 198 0.20 -20.46 -18.13
CA ASP A 198 -0.86 -19.63 -17.54
C ASP A 198 -0.27 -18.38 -16.90
N LEU A 199 0.76 -18.52 -16.05
CA LEU A 199 1.38 -17.37 -15.39
C LEU A 199 2.09 -16.44 -16.39
N LYS A 200 2.77 -16.98 -17.41
CA LYS A 200 3.38 -16.17 -18.48
C LYS A 200 2.35 -15.36 -19.25
N ASN A 201 1.15 -15.90 -19.44
CA ASN A 201 0.07 -15.22 -20.15
C ASN A 201 -0.66 -14.20 -19.27
N GLU A 202 -0.88 -14.52 -17.99
CA GLU A 202 -1.71 -13.72 -17.08
C GLU A 202 -0.93 -12.59 -16.39
N LEU A 203 0.34 -12.79 -16.03
CA LEU A 203 1.14 -11.74 -15.36
C LEU A 203 1.23 -10.44 -16.18
N PRO A 204 1.52 -10.45 -17.50
CA PRO A 204 1.54 -9.23 -18.30
C PRO A 204 0.18 -8.54 -18.37
N LYS A 205 -0.91 -9.31 -18.48
CA LYS A 205 -2.28 -8.78 -18.49
C LYS A 205 -2.60 -8.08 -17.19
N PHE A 206 -2.30 -8.72 -16.06
CA PHE A 206 -2.49 -8.12 -14.73
C PHE A 206 -1.67 -6.83 -14.56
N ILE A 207 -0.41 -6.83 -15.00
CA ILE A 207 0.42 -5.63 -14.97
C ILE A 207 -0.22 -4.50 -15.79
N ASN A 208 -0.81 -4.79 -16.95
CA ASN A 208 -1.49 -3.79 -17.77
C ASN A 208 -2.78 -3.24 -17.13
N LEU A 209 -3.49 -4.06 -16.34
CA LEU A 209 -4.67 -3.62 -15.58
C LEU A 209 -4.37 -2.54 -14.53
N ARG A 210 -3.11 -2.33 -14.15
CA ARG A 210 -2.71 -1.24 -13.23
C ARG A 210 -3.21 0.14 -13.70
N ILE A 211 -3.24 0.39 -15.01
CA ILE A 211 -3.60 1.68 -15.58
C ILE A 211 -5.09 1.97 -15.37
N PRO A 212 -6.02 1.17 -15.92
CA PRO A 212 -7.45 1.43 -15.74
C PRO A 212 -7.89 1.32 -14.28
N PHE A 213 -7.15 0.58 -13.45
CA PHE A 213 -7.50 0.42 -12.03
C PHE A 213 -7.02 1.58 -11.16
N LEU A 214 -5.77 2.04 -11.33
CA LEU A 214 -5.18 3.08 -10.46
C LEU A 214 -5.39 4.50 -10.99
N ASN A 215 -5.54 4.72 -12.30
CA ASN A 215 -5.76 6.07 -12.84
C ASN A 215 -7.00 6.76 -12.24
N PRO A 216 -8.18 6.11 -12.13
CA PRO A 216 -9.35 6.72 -11.50
C PRO A 216 -9.11 7.10 -10.04
N THR A 217 -8.27 6.34 -9.32
CA THR A 217 -7.88 6.65 -7.94
C THR A 217 -7.06 7.94 -7.87
N PHE A 218 -6.08 8.13 -8.76
CA PHE A 218 -5.31 9.38 -8.80
C PHE A 218 -6.15 10.58 -9.24
N GLU A 219 -7.04 10.40 -10.22
CA GLU A 219 -7.97 11.44 -10.64
C GLU A 219 -8.91 11.84 -9.49
N SER A 220 -9.45 10.85 -8.78
CA SER A 220 -10.30 11.07 -7.60
C SER A 220 -9.53 11.77 -6.48
N PHE A 221 -8.25 11.44 -6.28
CA PHE A 221 -7.38 12.09 -5.30
C PHE A 221 -7.26 13.59 -5.54
N VAL A 222 -6.94 14.00 -6.77
CA VAL A 222 -6.82 15.43 -7.11
C VAL A 222 -8.18 16.14 -7.01
N LYS A 223 -9.26 15.52 -7.52
CA LYS A 223 -10.60 16.11 -7.46
C LYS A 223 -11.10 16.30 -6.02
N LEU A 224 -10.85 15.32 -5.15
CA LEU A 224 -11.22 15.41 -3.73
C LEU A 224 -10.44 16.50 -3.01
N GLN A 225 -9.14 16.62 -3.27
CA GLN A 225 -8.33 17.71 -2.73
C GLN A 225 -8.88 19.08 -3.17
N LEU A 226 -9.08 19.26 -4.48
CA LEU A 226 -9.59 20.51 -5.02
C LEU A 226 -10.95 20.88 -4.42
N LYS A 227 -11.86 19.91 -4.32
CA LYS A 227 -13.17 20.11 -3.69
C LYS A 227 -13.01 20.54 -2.23
N TYR A 228 -12.24 19.78 -1.45
CA TYR A 228 -12.01 20.05 -0.04
C TYR A 228 -11.47 21.46 0.22
N PHE A 229 -10.41 21.85 -0.49
CA PHE A 229 -9.82 23.18 -0.30
C PHE A 229 -10.74 24.31 -0.78
N ASN A 230 -11.47 24.12 -1.88
CA ASN A 230 -12.43 25.11 -2.35
C ASN A 230 -13.62 25.29 -1.39
N ASP A 231 -14.15 24.20 -0.85
CA ASP A 231 -15.28 24.26 0.08
C ASP A 231 -14.83 24.94 1.39
N ASN A 232 -13.66 24.58 1.92
CA ASN A 232 -13.08 25.27 3.08
C ASN A 232 -12.83 26.76 2.82
N TYR A 233 -12.27 27.11 1.66
CA TYR A 233 -12.05 28.50 1.29
C TYR A 233 -13.37 29.30 1.23
N LYS A 234 -14.42 28.74 0.63
CA LYS A 234 -15.74 29.39 0.55
C LYS A 234 -16.38 29.60 1.91
N GLU A 235 -16.21 28.66 2.84
CA GLU A 235 -16.73 28.84 4.20
C GLU A 235 -15.95 29.92 4.96
N LEU A 236 -14.62 29.93 4.85
CA LEU A 236 -13.77 30.94 5.47
C LEU A 236 -13.98 32.34 4.86
N SER A 237 -14.20 32.45 3.54
CA SER A 237 -14.42 33.75 2.88
C SER A 237 -15.68 34.46 3.38
N LYS A 238 -16.69 33.72 3.89
CA LYS A 238 -17.88 34.32 4.51
C LYS A 238 -17.53 35.14 5.76
N LEU A 239 -16.46 34.76 6.47
CA LEU A 239 -15.97 35.47 7.65
C LEU A 239 -15.27 36.78 7.29
N GLN A 240 -14.80 36.94 6.05
CA GLN A 240 -14.20 38.20 5.62
C GLN A 240 -15.19 39.37 5.73
N ASN A 241 -16.48 39.10 5.55
CA ASN A 241 -17.52 40.12 5.70
C ASN A 241 -17.64 40.65 7.14
N THR A 242 -17.24 39.88 8.16
CA THR A 242 -17.32 40.27 9.56
C THR A 242 -16.08 41.00 10.07
N ILE A 243 -14.99 41.04 9.30
CA ILE A 243 -13.79 41.84 9.59
C ILE A 243 -14.13 43.33 9.47
N ASP A 244 -13.59 44.15 10.38
CA ASP A 244 -13.82 45.59 10.41
C ASP A 244 -13.23 46.32 9.19
N ALA A 245 -13.82 47.47 8.83
CA ALA A 245 -13.47 48.23 7.64
C ALA A 245 -12.02 48.75 7.65
N ASN A 246 -11.47 49.08 8.83
CA ASN A 246 -10.11 49.58 8.95
C ASN A 246 -9.09 48.48 8.66
N THR A 247 -9.32 47.27 9.18
CA THR A 247 -8.47 46.10 8.90
C THR A 247 -8.52 45.72 7.42
N LYS A 248 -9.70 45.81 6.78
CA LYS A 248 -9.85 45.59 5.33
C LYS A 248 -9.05 46.60 4.51
N MET A 249 -9.17 47.90 4.82
CA MET A 249 -8.39 48.94 4.14
C MET A 249 -6.88 48.78 4.33
N LEU A 250 -6.44 48.37 5.52
CA LEU A 250 -5.01 48.09 5.78
C LEU A 250 -4.49 46.90 4.98
N TYR A 251 -5.33 45.87 4.79
CA TYR A 251 -5.02 44.72 3.93
C TYR A 251 -4.95 45.13 2.45
N GLU A 252 -5.92 45.90 1.95
CA GLU A 252 -5.93 46.39 0.56
C GLU A 252 -4.77 47.33 0.22
N GLN A 253 -4.17 47.98 1.23
CA GLN A 253 -3.01 48.86 1.07
C GLN A 253 -1.67 48.14 1.29
N ASP A 254 -1.65 46.82 1.50
CA ASP A 254 -0.47 46.01 1.87
C ASP A 254 0.26 46.52 3.14
N LYS A 255 -0.43 47.25 4.01
CA LYS A 255 0.13 47.82 5.27
C LYS A 255 -0.19 46.99 6.51
N LEU A 256 -0.97 45.92 6.34
CA LEU A 256 -1.37 45.06 7.45
C LEU A 256 -0.16 44.32 8.04
N ASP A 257 0.72 43.81 7.18
CA ASP A 257 1.94 43.10 7.58
C ASP A 257 2.90 44.01 8.34
N ASP A 258 3.12 45.24 7.86
CA ASP A 258 3.91 46.25 8.57
C ASP A 258 3.37 46.53 9.98
N LYS A 259 2.04 46.60 10.11
CA LYS A 259 1.38 46.81 11.41
C LYS A 259 1.57 45.58 12.32
N LEU A 260 1.50 44.38 11.76
CA LEU A 260 1.68 43.13 12.49
C LEU A 260 3.13 42.99 12.98
N ASP A 261 4.11 43.29 12.13
CA ASP A 261 5.53 43.33 12.48
C ASP A 261 5.84 44.33 13.60
N ASN A 262 5.20 45.51 13.55
CA ASN A 262 5.33 46.50 14.62
C ASN A 262 4.74 46.01 15.94
N ILE A 263 3.62 45.28 15.91
CA ILE A 263 3.03 44.67 17.11
C ILE A 263 3.95 43.56 17.65
N LEU A 264 4.47 42.68 16.80
CA LEU A 264 5.41 41.62 17.20
C LEU A 264 6.69 42.20 17.81
N LYS A 265 7.24 43.28 17.24
CA LYS A 265 8.37 44.02 17.83
C LYS A 265 8.03 44.57 19.22
N ARG A 266 6.83 45.13 19.40
CA ARG A 266 6.38 45.62 20.72
C ARG A 266 6.21 44.49 21.71
N MET A 267 5.65 43.35 21.31
CA MET A 267 5.56 42.15 22.16
C MET A 267 6.94 41.66 22.58
N ARG A 268 7.89 41.59 21.66
CA ARG A 268 9.29 41.23 21.95
C ARG A 268 9.97 42.22 22.91
N ASN A 269 9.64 43.50 22.82
CA ASN A 269 10.16 44.53 23.75
C ASN A 269 9.46 44.52 25.12
N LEU A 270 8.30 43.88 25.25
CA LEU A 270 7.58 43.70 26.51
C LEU A 270 8.08 42.48 27.30
N ASP A 271 8.94 41.65 26.70
CA ASP A 271 9.60 40.54 27.38
C ASP A 271 10.68 41.08 28.32
N ILE A 272 10.27 41.38 29.56
CA ILE A 272 11.11 41.99 30.61
C ILE A 272 12.06 40.95 31.25
N ALA A 273 12.07 39.69 30.80
CA ALA A 273 12.94 38.65 31.35
C ALA A 273 13.77 37.91 30.27
N GLY A 274 14.97 38.42 30.00
CA GLY A 274 16.07 37.71 29.32
C GLY A 274 16.24 38.15 27.86
N VAL A 275 17.36 38.72 27.40
CA VAL A 275 18.75 38.41 27.72
C VAL A 275 19.57 39.69 27.57
N GLN A 276 20.08 40.23 28.67
CA GLN A 276 21.32 41.00 28.67
C GLN A 276 22.45 40.06 29.06
N THR A 277 23.02 39.39 28.06
CA THR A 277 24.41 38.91 28.01
C THR A 277 24.82 38.87 26.56
#